data_AF-A0A2L1KH31-F1
#
_entry.id   AF-A0A2L1KH31-F1
#
_cell.length_a   1.000
_cell.length_b   1.000
_cell.length_c   1.000
_cell.angle_alpha   90.00
_cell.angle_beta   90.00
_cell.angle_gamma   90.00
#
_symmetry.space_group_name_H-M   'P 1'
#
loop_
_entity.id
_entity.type
_entity.pdbx_description
1 polymer ?
#
loop_
_entity_poly.entity_id
_entity_poly.type
_entity_poly.pdbx_seq_one_letter_code
_entity_poly.pdbx_strand_id
1 'polypeptide(L)' 'MATKPSYRAAWRESKHCIIPAAAIYEPDWRTGKSVPTRISRKEAASCRSLGYGSDGRLL' A
#
# COMPACT_ATOMS: atom_id res chain seq x y z
N MET A 1 -18.58 -1.46 10.82
CA MET A 1 -17.35 -1.94 11.49
C MET A 1 -17.43 -1.83 13.00
N ALA A 2 -17.79 -0.66 13.55
CA ALA A 2 -17.84 -0.40 14.99
C ALA A 2 -18.83 -1.26 15.83
N THR A 3 -19.75 -1.99 15.20
CA THR A 3 -20.77 -2.80 15.91
C THR A 3 -20.36 -4.25 16.17
N LYS A 4 -19.40 -4.80 15.40
CA LYS A 4 -18.94 -6.18 15.59
C LYS A 4 -18.06 -6.26 16.84
N PRO A 5 -18.24 -7.28 17.73
CA PRO A 5 -17.50 -7.38 19.00
C PRO A 5 -15.97 -7.35 18.82
N SER A 6 -15.47 -7.98 17.76
CA SER A 6 -14.03 -8.05 17.44
C SER A 6 -13.39 -6.69 17.11
N TYR A 7 -14.17 -5.68 16.74
CA TYR A 7 -13.66 -4.37 16.30
C TYR A 7 -14.18 -3.19 17.13
N ARG A 8 -15.28 -3.37 17.88
CA ARG A 8 -15.98 -2.30 18.60
C ARG A 8 -15.09 -1.56 19.60
N ALA A 9 -14.34 -2.28 20.44
CA ALA A 9 -13.51 -1.66 21.48
C ALA A 9 -12.37 -0.85 20.86
N ALA A 10 -11.65 -1.44 19.89
CA ALA A 10 -10.55 -0.79 19.19
C ALA A 10 -11.02 0.49 18.47
N TRP A 11 -12.19 0.46 17.83
CA TRP A 11 -12.78 1.62 17.17
C TRP A 11 -13.16 2.73 18.15
N ARG A 12 -13.84 2.38 19.26
CA ARG A 12 -14.25 3.35 20.29
C ARG A 12 -13.06 4.04 20.96
N GLU A 13 -11.97 3.30 21.17
CA GLU A 13 -10.76 3.78 21.84
C GLU A 13 -9.76 4.41 20.86
N SER A 14 -10.14 4.64 19.60
CA SER A 14 -9.30 5.24 18.56
C SER A 14 -7.96 4.50 18.36
N LYS A 15 -7.95 3.17 18.52
CA LYS A 15 -6.78 2.30 18.30
C LYS A 15 -6.55 2.06 16.81
N HIS A 16 -6.45 3.13 16.03
CA HIS A 16 -6.21 3.09 14.59
C HIS A 16 -4.73 2.93 14.30
N CYS A 17 -4.40 2.19 13.25
CA CYS A 17 -3.03 2.04 12.78
C CYS A 17 -2.97 2.03 11.26
N ILE A 18 -1.81 2.35 10.72
CA ILE A 18 -1.49 2.19 9.30
C ILE A 18 -0.62 0.95 9.18
N ILE A 19 -1.03 0.00 8.35
CA ILE A 19 -0.23 -1.18 8.05
C ILE A 19 0.56 -0.88 6.76
N PRO A 20 1.89 -0.65 6.83
CA PRO A 20 2.68 -0.46 5.63
C PRO A 20 2.79 -1.76 4.86
N ALA A 21 2.51 -1.72 3.56
CA ALA A 21 2.63 -2.87 2.67
C ALA A 21 3.22 -2.43 1.32
N ALA A 22 4.19 -3.19 0.80
CA ALA A 22 4.75 -2.96 -0.52
C ALA A 22 3.77 -3.35 -1.64
N ALA A 23 2.91 -4.34 -1.37
CA ALA A 23 1.86 -4.83 -2.25
C ALA A 23 0.82 -5.61 -1.42
N ILE A 24 -0.36 -5.82 -1.99
CA ILE A 24 -1.35 -6.82 -1.55
C ILE A 24 -1.50 -7.90 -2.62
N TYR A 25 -2.05 -9.06 -2.24
CA TYR A 25 -2.28 -10.17 -3.15
C TYR A 25 -3.74 -10.58 -3.10
N GLU A 26 -4.40 -10.56 -4.25
CA GLU A 26 -5.77 -11.03 -4.41
C GLU A 26 -5.79 -12.21 -5.40
N PRO A 27 -6.62 -13.24 -5.18
CA PRO A 27 -6.73 -14.35 -6.11
C PRO A 27 -7.45 -13.92 -7.40
N ASP A 28 -6.84 -14.15 -8.57
CA ASP A 28 -7.52 -14.06 -9.87
C ASP A 28 -8.11 -15.42 -10.23
N TRP A 29 -9.44 -15.46 -10.30
CA TRP A 29 -10.25 -16.65 -10.58
C TRP A 29 -10.66 -16.83 -12.04
N ARG A 30 -10.22 -15.96 -12.98
CA ARG A 30 -10.62 -16.03 -14.40
C ARG A 30 -10.26 -17.35 -15.08
N THR A 31 -9.28 -18.05 -14.54
CA THR A 31 -8.83 -19.38 -15.03
C THR A 31 -9.53 -20.54 -14.32
N GLY A 32 -10.44 -20.28 -13.37
CA GLY A 32 -11.03 -21.27 -12.47
C GLY A 32 -10.08 -21.76 -11.37
N LYS A 33 -8.85 -21.23 -11.31
CA LYS A 33 -7.84 -21.52 -10.28
C LYS A 33 -7.55 -20.25 -9.48
N SER A 34 -7.13 -20.40 -8.23
CA SER A 34 -6.65 -19.29 -7.40
C SER A 34 -5.24 -18.90 -7.83
N VAL A 35 -5.11 -17.91 -8.73
CA VAL A 35 -3.81 -17.39 -9.15
C VAL A 35 -3.49 -16.13 -8.33
N PRO A 36 -2.43 -16.13 -7.50
CA PRO A 36 -2.11 -14.98 -6.66
C PRO A 36 -1.67 -13.80 -7.51
N THR A 37 -2.46 -12.73 -7.51
CA THR A 37 -2.21 -11.52 -8.29
C THR A 37 -1.69 -10.40 -7.39
N ARG A 38 -0.47 -9.93 -7.67
CA ARG A 38 0.19 -8.87 -6.92
C ARG A 38 -0.31 -7.49 -7.34
N ILE A 39 -0.87 -6.74 -6.40
CA ILE A 39 -1.29 -5.35 -6.59
C ILE A 39 -0.34 -4.47 -5.79
N SER A 40 0.50 -3.71 -6.49
CA SER A 40 1.37 -2.70 -5.88
C SER A 40 1.02 -1.32 -6.41
N ARG A 41 1.27 -0.30 -5.59
CA ARG A 41 1.25 1.08 -6.06
C ARG A 41 2.22 1.20 -7.24
N LYS A 42 1.76 1.75 -8.36
CA LYS A 42 2.66 2.15 -9.45
C LYS A 42 3.55 3.25 -8.87
N GLU A 43 4.86 3.01 -8.88
CA GLU A 43 5.85 4.06 -8.60
C GLU A 43 5.42 5.31 -9.40
N ALA A 44 5.27 6.44 -8.71
CA ALA A 44 5.05 7.70 -9.40
C ALA A 44 6.34 8.01 -10.13
N ALA A 45 6.40 7.69 -11.43
CA ALA A 45 7.53 8.06 -12.26
C ALA A 45 7.73 9.58 -12.11
N SER A 46 8.90 9.95 -11.57
CA SER A 46 9.35 11.33 -11.38
C SER A 46 8.78 12.12 -10.20
N CYS A 47 9.25 11.78 -9.00
CA CYS A 47 9.76 12.80 -8.08
C CYS A 47 11.03 12.25 -7.38
N ARG A 48 11.91 11.63 -8.16
CA ARG A 48 13.22 11.14 -7.72
C ARG A 48 14.22 11.02 -8.87
N SER A 49 14.23 12.01 -9.75
CA SER A 49 15.38 12.32 -10.59
C SER A 49 15.66 13.82 -10.50
N LEU A 50 15.89 14.32 -9.27
CA LEU A 50 16.83 15.43 -9.16
C LEU A 50 18.20 14.78 -9.33
N GLY A 51 18.62 14.67 -10.59
CA GLY A 51 20.02 14.45 -10.89
C GLY A 51 20.76 15.64 -10.29
N TYR A 52 21.69 15.38 -9.36
CA TYR A 52 22.67 16.38 -9.00
C TYR A 52 23.52 16.62 -10.25
N GLY A 53 23.71 17.88 -10.64
CA GLY A 53 24.78 18.23 -11.57
C GLY A 53 26.14 17.80 -11.01
N SER A 54 27.16 17.65 -11.85
CA SER A 54 28.54 17.35 -11.43
C SER A 54 29.15 18.39 -10.47
N ASP A 55 28.46 19.51 -10.27
CA ASP A 55 28.76 20.62 -9.35
C ASP A 55 27.94 20.55 -8.02
N GLY A 56 27.12 19.52 -7.83
CA GLY A 56 26.40 19.26 -6.58
C GLY A 56 25.18 20.15 -6.33
N ARG A 57 24.69 20.89 -7.34
CA ARG A 57 23.42 21.63 -7.23
C ARG A 57 22.25 20.82 -7.80
N LEU A 58 21.09 21.00 -7.17
CA LEU A 58 19.81 20.54 -7.71
C LEU A 58 19.53 21.34 -8.99
N LEU A 59 19.11 20.67 -10.07
CA LEU A 59 18.48 21.36 -11.20
C LEU A 59 17.24 22.14 -10.74
#